data_AF-A0A950BE59-F1
#
_entry.id   AF-A0A950BE59-F1
#
_cell.length_a   1.000
_cell.length_b   1.000
_cell.length_c   1.000
_cell.angle_alpha   90.00
_cell.angle_beta   90.00
_cell.angle_gamma   90.00
#
_symmetry.space_group_name_H-M   'P 1'
#
loop_
_entity.id
_entity.type
_entity.pdbx_description
1 polymer ?
#
loop_
_entity_poly.entity_id
_entity_poly.type
_entity_poly.pdbx_seq_one_letter_code
_entity_poly.pdbx_strand_id
1 'polypeptide(L)'
;LAATYGDVPGPWPGPFSVVDANSAFFLGACPQCGARGAISITATNDGGKTWQPISTVPDVTLAGPVAISFADAQHGWVVGSSSAGAPVVAATWDGGMTWSKQVIK
;
A
#
# COMPACT_ATOMS: atom_id res chain seq x y z
N LEU A 1 -18.15 1.25 1.44
CA LEU A 1 -17.78 1.76 2.78
C LEU A 1 -16.29 1.49 2.96
N ALA A 2 -15.43 2.50 2.73
CA ALA A 2 -14.01 2.37 2.99
C ALA A 2 -13.79 2.72 4.47
N ALA A 3 -13.44 1.73 5.29
CA ALA A 3 -13.06 1.98 6.67
C ALA A 3 -11.77 2.80 6.71
N THR A 4 -11.70 3.81 7.58
CA THR A 4 -10.47 4.59 7.78
C THR A 4 -9.71 4.07 9.01
N TYR A 5 -8.41 4.31 9.05
CA TYR A 5 -7.48 3.80 10.07
C TYR A 5 -7.86 4.11 11.53
N GLY A 6 -8.74 5.09 11.77
CA GLY A 6 -9.20 5.46 13.12
C GLY A 6 -10.32 4.60 13.71
N ASP A 7 -11.01 3.81 12.90
CA ASP A 7 -12.30 3.21 13.30
C ASP A 7 -12.22 1.75 13.77
N VAL A 8 -11.04 1.10 13.67
CA VAL A 8 -10.89 -0.33 13.99
C VAL A 8 -9.65 -0.60 14.85
N PRO A 9 -9.82 -1.07 16.10
CA PRO A 9 -8.72 -1.56 16.91
C PRO A 9 -8.25 -2.92 16.36
N GLY A 10 -7.31 -2.93 15.43
CA GLY A 10 -6.77 -4.15 14.83
C GLY A 10 -5.89 -3.91 13.60
N PRO A 11 -5.23 -4.95 13.05
CA PRO A 11 -4.59 -4.86 11.75
C PRO A 11 -5.64 -4.51 10.69
N TRP A 12 -5.40 -3.45 9.93
CA TRP A 12 -6.29 -3.02 8.85
C TRP A 12 -5.76 -3.59 7.53
N PRO A 13 -6.44 -4.60 6.93
CA PRO A 13 -6.16 -4.98 5.56
C PRO A 13 -6.69 -3.83 4.70
N GLY A 14 -5.78 -2.99 4.23
CA GLY A 14 -6.15 -1.86 3.39
C GLY A 14 -6.48 -2.29 1.97
N PRO A 15 -6.45 -1.36 1.00
CA PRO A 15 -6.80 -1.68 -0.36
C PRO A 15 -5.87 -2.77 -0.92
N PHE A 16 -6.43 -3.62 -1.76
CA PHE A 16 -5.70 -4.69 -2.43
C PHE A 16 -5.82 -4.56 -3.95
N SER A 17 -4.79 -5.00 -4.66
CA SER A 17 -4.73 -5.03 -6.11
C SER A 17 -4.33 -6.43 -6.57
N VAL A 18 -5.18 -7.08 -7.37
CA VAL A 18 -4.84 -8.35 -8.03
C VAL A 18 -4.42 -8.03 -9.46
N VAL A 19 -3.26 -8.52 -9.85
CA VAL A 19 -2.72 -8.31 -11.20
C VAL A 19 -3.05 -9.50 -12.09
N ASP A 20 -2.76 -10.71 -11.62
CA ASP A 20 -2.98 -11.96 -12.35
C ASP A 20 -3.21 -13.13 -11.37
N ALA A 21 -3.21 -14.37 -11.89
CA ALA A 21 -3.44 -15.58 -11.09
C ALA A 21 -2.37 -15.86 -10.03
N ASN A 22 -1.21 -15.21 -10.11
CA ASN A 22 -0.06 -15.41 -9.26
C ASN A 22 0.22 -14.20 -8.37
N SER A 23 0.01 -12.99 -8.88
CA SER A 23 0.45 -11.75 -8.26
C SER A 23 -0.70 -10.89 -7.73
N ALA A 24 -0.60 -10.57 -6.45
CA ALA A 24 -1.49 -9.61 -5.79
C ALA A 24 -0.76 -8.85 -4.68
N PHE A 25 -1.23 -7.64 -4.39
CA PHE A 25 -0.60 -6.67 -3.50
C PHE A 25 -1.63 -6.14 -2.50
N PHE A 26 -1.28 -6.14 -1.22
CA PHE A 26 -2.00 -5.49 -0.14
C PHE A 26 -1.24 -4.26 0.33
N LEU A 27 -1.95 -3.16 0.48
CA LEU A 27 -1.50 -2.02 1.24
C LEU A 27 -2.12 -2.13 2.63
N GLY A 28 -1.33 -2.17 3.70
CA GLY A 28 -1.87 -2.33 5.04
C GLY A 28 -0.99 -1.73 6.12
N ALA A 29 -1.51 -1.68 7.35
CA ALA A 29 -0.71 -1.34 8.51
C ALA A 29 -0.98 -2.33 9.65
N CYS A 30 0.09 -2.67 10.36
CA CYS A 30 0.01 -3.37 11.63
C CYS A 30 0.58 -2.46 12.73
N PRO A 31 -0.27 -1.67 13.41
CA PRO A 31 0.17 -0.77 14.48
C PRO A 31 0.84 -1.52 15.64
N GLN A 32 0.43 -2.78 15.84
CA GLN A 32 0.89 -3.68 16.90
C GLN A 32 2.27 -4.28 16.59
N CYS A 33 2.66 -4.30 15.32
CA CYS A 33 3.93 -4.85 14.85
C CYS A 33 5.09 -3.86 14.98
N GLY A 34 4.91 -2.72 15.66
CA GLY A 34 5.98 -1.76 15.98
C GLY A 34 6.38 -0.81 14.84
N ALA A 35 5.83 -0.98 13.64
CA ALA A 35 5.96 -0.01 12.55
C ALA A 35 5.07 1.19 12.84
N ARG A 36 5.63 2.20 13.51
CA ARG A 36 4.95 3.46 13.89
C ARG A 36 4.35 4.16 12.66
N GLY A 37 3.10 3.82 12.31
CA GLY A 37 2.35 4.48 11.23
C GLY A 37 2.88 4.26 9.81
N ALA A 38 3.91 3.44 9.61
CA ALA A 38 4.41 3.12 8.28
C ALA A 38 3.48 2.11 7.60
N ILE A 39 2.99 2.47 6.42
CA ILE A 39 2.20 1.58 5.57
C ILE A 39 3.13 0.55 4.96
N SER A 40 2.82 -0.73 5.12
CA SER A 40 3.54 -1.81 4.44
C SER A 40 2.80 -2.25 3.19
N ILE A 41 3.59 -2.63 2.19
CA ILE A 41 3.13 -3.41 1.05
C ILE A 41 3.42 -4.88 1.36
N THR A 42 2.40 -5.71 1.26
CA THR A 42 2.51 -7.17 1.36
C THR A 42 2.10 -7.75 0.02
N ALA A 43 2.91 -8.64 -0.54
CA ALA A 43 2.64 -9.22 -1.86
C ALA A 43 2.64 -10.74 -1.82
N THR A 44 2.00 -11.32 -2.83
CA THR A 44 2.08 -12.74 -3.18
C THR A 44 2.56 -12.87 -4.62
N ASN A 45 3.24 -13.99 -4.92
CA ASN A 45 3.63 -14.41 -6.26
C ASN A 45 3.23 -15.87 -6.56
N ASP A 46 2.47 -16.50 -5.66
CA ASP A 46 2.08 -17.90 -5.70
C ASP A 46 0.56 -18.11 -5.67
N GLY A 47 -0.20 -17.08 -6.07
CA GLY A 47 -1.66 -17.10 -6.13
C GLY A 47 -2.30 -16.97 -4.75
N GLY A 48 -1.65 -16.27 -3.83
CA GLY A 48 -2.16 -16.01 -2.49
C GLY A 48 -1.97 -17.15 -1.49
N LYS A 49 -1.14 -18.16 -1.82
CA LYS A 49 -0.79 -19.24 -0.88
C LYS A 49 0.15 -18.74 0.21
N THR A 50 1.08 -17.86 -0.15
CA THR A 50 1.96 -17.17 0.79
C THR A 50 1.96 -15.66 0.54
N TRP A 51 2.11 -14.92 1.62
CA TRP A 51 2.10 -13.45 1.64
C TRP A 51 3.28 -12.96 2.44
N GLN A 52 4.06 -12.04 1.87
CA GLN A 52 5.24 -11.50 2.53
C GLN A 52 5.26 -9.97 2.44
N PRO A 53 5.64 -9.27 3.52
CA PRO A 53 5.93 -7.84 3.46
C PRO A 53 7.12 -7.61 2.50
N ILE A 54 6.95 -6.72 1.52
CA ILE A 54 7.99 -6.44 0.52
C ILE A 54 8.60 -5.05 0.67
N SER A 55 7.84 -4.06 1.13
CA SER A 55 8.34 -2.70 1.30
C SER A 55 7.41 -1.81 2.14
N THR A 56 7.77 -0.53 2.24
CA THR A 56 6.89 0.53 2.74
C THR A 56 6.79 1.64 1.72
N VAL A 57 5.68 2.38 1.73
CA VAL A 57 5.49 3.53 0.84
C VAL A 57 5.87 4.81 1.59
N PRO A 58 6.85 5.60 1.11
CA PRO A 58 7.28 6.80 1.79
C PRO A 58 6.21 7.90 1.73
N ASP A 59 6.05 8.64 2.83
CA ASP A 59 5.21 9.85 2.93
C ASP A 59 3.72 9.63 2.60
N VAL A 60 3.22 8.38 2.67
CA VAL A 60 1.80 8.06 2.57
C VAL A 60 1.30 7.61 3.94
N THR A 61 0.15 8.14 4.36
CA THR A 61 -0.53 7.78 5.61
C THR A 61 -1.90 7.14 5.31
N LEU A 62 -2.40 6.34 6.26
CA LEU A 62 -3.76 5.79 6.21
C LEU A 62 -4.80 6.73 6.84
N ALA A 63 -4.41 7.95 7.18
CA ALA A 63 -5.29 8.98 7.71
C ALA A 63 -6.09 9.61 6.55
N GLY A 64 -7.00 8.83 5.98
CA GLY A 64 -7.86 9.24 4.86
C GLY A 64 -7.98 8.18 3.77
N PRO A 65 -8.62 8.53 2.64
CA PRO A 65 -8.74 7.64 1.49
C PRO A 65 -7.37 7.28 0.94
N VAL A 66 -7.14 5.98 0.79
CA VAL A 66 -5.91 5.44 0.22
C VAL A 66 -6.29 4.36 -0.78
N ALA A 67 -5.57 4.30 -1.90
CA ALA A 67 -5.76 3.27 -2.90
C ALA A 67 -4.41 2.81 -3.46
N ILE A 68 -4.38 1.55 -3.89
CA ILE A 68 -3.27 0.94 -4.59
C ILE A 68 -3.79 0.28 -5.86
N SER A 69 -3.04 0.39 -6.95
CA SER A 69 -3.35 -0.30 -8.20
C SER A 69 -2.08 -0.61 -8.95
N PHE A 70 -2.00 -1.81 -9.51
CA PHE A 70 -0.92 -2.26 -10.37
C PHE A 70 -1.45 -2.49 -11.78
N ALA A 71 -0.73 -1.98 -12.77
CA ALA A 71 -1.03 -2.22 -14.19
C ALA A 71 -0.48 -3.57 -14.66
N ASP A 72 0.64 -4.00 -14.07
CA ASP A 72 1.25 -5.32 -14.24
C ASP A 72 2.04 -5.69 -12.97
N ALA A 73 2.75 -6.82 -12.97
CA ALA A 73 3.45 -7.30 -11.78
C ALA A 73 4.64 -6.41 -11.34
N GLN A 74 5.07 -5.47 -12.18
CA GLN A 74 6.21 -4.57 -11.94
C GLN A 74 5.78 -3.11 -11.71
N HIS A 75 4.73 -2.66 -12.40
CA HIS A 75 4.33 -1.25 -12.40
C HIS A 75 3.06 -1.01 -11.59
N GLY A 76 3.14 -0.11 -10.61
CA GLY A 76 2.02 0.21 -9.74
C GLY A 76 2.07 1.62 -9.15
N TRP A 77 0.92 2.04 -8.61
CA TRP A 77 0.69 3.35 -8.01
C TRP A 77 -0.03 3.21 -6.68
N VAL A 78 0.36 4.07 -5.75
CA VAL A 78 -0.32 4.32 -4.48
C VAL A 78 -0.72 5.78 -4.45
N VAL A 79 -1.96 6.04 -4.06
CA VAL A 79 -2.48 7.38 -3.82
C VAL A 79 -2.97 7.45 -2.39
N GLY A 80 -2.73 8.59 -1.74
CA GLY A 80 -3.15 8.84 -0.37
C GLY A 80 -2.81 10.26 0.07
N SER A 81 -2.63 10.45 1.39
CA SER A 81 -2.29 11.75 1.98
C SER A 81 -1.02 11.67 2.81
N SER A 82 -0.21 12.72 2.78
CA SER A 82 0.94 12.87 3.68
C SER A 82 0.50 13.18 5.11
N SER A 83 1.44 13.15 6.05
CA SER A 83 1.19 13.56 7.44
C SER A 83 0.75 15.02 7.57
N ALA A 84 1.08 15.86 6.58
CA ALA A 84 0.63 17.26 6.49
C ALA A 84 -0.74 17.42 5.81
N GLY A 85 -1.40 16.31 5.42
CA GLY A 85 -2.70 16.32 4.74
C GLY A 85 -2.63 16.68 3.25
N ALA A 86 -1.44 16.74 2.66
CA ALA A 86 -1.29 16.99 1.22
C ALA A 86 -1.51 15.69 0.42
N PRO A 87 -2.10 15.75 -0.79
CA PRO A 87 -2.22 14.57 -1.64
C PRO A 87 -0.84 14.05 -2.04
N VAL A 88 -0.69 12.73 -2.03
CA VAL A 88 0.54 12.03 -2.44
C VAL A 88 0.21 10.99 -3.48
N VAL A 89 1.03 10.96 -4.53
CA VAL A 89 1.10 9.86 -5.49
C VAL A 89 2.51 9.29 -5.41
N ALA A 90 2.61 7.98 -5.21
CA ALA A 90 3.86 7.24 -5.28
C ALA A 90 3.70 6.15 -6.34
N ALA A 91 4.79 5.83 -7.03
CA ALA A 91 4.79 4.83 -8.07
C ALA A 91 6.01 3.90 -7.95
N THR A 92 5.85 2.68 -8.44
CA THR A 92 6.86 1.62 -8.44
C THR A 92 7.03 1.05 -9.85
N TRP A 93 8.24 0.59 -10.14
CA TRP A 93 8.63 -0.03 -11.41
C TRP A 93 9.30 -1.40 -11.19
N ASP A 94 9.33 -1.87 -9.94
CA ASP A 94 10.01 -3.10 -9.52
C ASP A 94 9.10 -4.00 -8.66
N GLY A 95 7.80 -3.95 -8.91
CA GLY A 95 6.81 -4.79 -8.23
C GLY A 95 6.57 -4.36 -6.79
N GLY A 96 6.70 -3.08 -6.50
CA GLY A 96 6.47 -2.52 -5.17
C GLY A 96 7.63 -2.72 -4.22
N MET A 97 8.84 -3.09 -4.67
CA MET A 97 10.03 -3.14 -3.81
C MET A 97 10.51 -1.73 -3.46
N THR A 98 10.47 -0.80 -4.42
CA THR A 98 10.79 0.60 -4.22
C THR A 98 9.69 1.52 -4.76
N TRP A 99 9.51 2.66 -4.09
CA TRP A 99 8.46 3.63 -4.40
C TRP A 99 9.04 5.03 -4.54
N SER A 100 8.71 5.70 -5.64
CA SER A 100 9.12 7.07 -5.95
C SER A 100 7.92 8.01 -5.97
N LYS A 101 7.99 9.10 -5.19
CA LYS A 101 6.97 10.15 -5.18
C LYS A 101 6.87 10.81 -6.55
N GLN A 102 5.65 10.93 -7.06
CA GLN A 102 5.35 11.58 -8.32
C GLN A 102 4.89 13.00 -8.07
N VAL A 103 5.48 13.95 -8.79
CA VAL A 103 5.03 15.34 -8.80
C VAL A 103 4.02 15.48 -9.94
N ILE A 104 2.76 15.73 -9.59
CA ILE A 104 1.74 16.11 -10.58
C ILE A 104 2.01 17.57 -10.93
N LYS A 105 2.23 17.85 -12.21
CA LYS A 105 2.39 19.21 -12.75
C LYS A 105 1.11 19.66 -13.44
#